data_AF-A0A0Q0WGH7-F1
#
_entry.id   AF-A0A0Q0WGH7-F1
#
_cell.length_a   1.000
_cell.length_b   1.000
_cell.length_c   1.000
_cell.angle_alpha   90.00
_cell.angle_beta   90.00
_cell.angle_gamma   90.00
#
_symmetry.space_group_name_H-M   'P 1'
#
loop_
_entity.id
_entity.type
_entity.pdbx_description
1 polymer ?
#
loop_
_entity_poly.entity_id
_entity_poly.type
_entity_poly.pdbx_seq_one_letter_code
_entity_poly.pdbx_strand_id
1 'polypeptide(L)'
;MRSKALLISILLGLLAFSTLFAQENLSEEEALAKIAEYEQCIAEKTPIVEALRAEVAALQAEVDQLLARKSELNRQIAELTRAPEYTTYIVKEGDCLWWIAKREYQPRGQRWYLWKMIYDDNRDVIGANPDLILPKQQFRLNQDQNVWERYRQ
;
A
#
# COMPACT_ATOMS: atom_id res chain seq x y z
N MET A 1 65.07 -21.40 65.50
CA MET A 1 64.05 -20.38 65.82
C MET A 1 63.57 -19.59 64.60
N ARG A 2 64.45 -19.26 63.62
CA ARG A 2 64.08 -18.48 62.42
C ARG A 2 63.05 -19.13 61.48
N SER A 3 63.08 -20.46 61.31
CA SER A 3 62.14 -21.18 60.42
C SER A 3 60.68 -21.22 60.95
N LYS A 4 60.48 -21.31 62.28
CA LYS A 4 59.13 -21.29 62.88
C LYS A 4 58.46 -19.92 62.78
N ALA A 5 59.23 -18.83 62.90
CA ALA A 5 58.73 -17.47 62.71
C ALA A 5 58.38 -17.16 61.24
N LEU A 6 59.12 -17.74 60.30
CA LEU A 6 58.83 -17.66 58.86
C LEU A 6 57.53 -18.39 58.51
N LEU A 7 57.34 -19.61 59.02
CA LEU A 7 56.13 -20.39 58.81
C LEU A 7 54.88 -19.70 59.36
N ILE A 8 54.95 -19.10 60.55
CA ILE A 8 53.82 -18.37 61.15
C ILE A 8 53.50 -17.10 60.36
N SER A 9 54.52 -16.38 59.85
CA SER A 9 54.31 -15.19 59.03
C SER A 9 53.72 -15.54 57.66
N ILE A 10 54.13 -16.67 57.07
CA ILE A 10 53.54 -17.20 55.84
C ILE A 10 52.09 -17.65 56.08
N LEU A 11 51.81 -18.29 57.23
CA LEU A 11 50.45 -18.73 57.58
C LEU A 11 49.52 -17.54 57.84
N LEU A 12 49.96 -16.51 58.58
CA LEU A 12 49.20 -15.27 58.78
C LEU A 12 49.01 -14.50 57.47
N GLY A 13 50.03 -14.49 56.61
CA GLY A 13 49.95 -13.90 55.28
C GLY A 13 48.93 -14.61 54.39
N LEU A 14 48.91 -15.95 54.39
CA LEU A 14 47.93 -16.75 53.65
C LEU A 14 46.50 -16.58 54.19
N LEU A 15 46.33 -16.49 55.52
CA LEU A 15 45.04 -16.25 56.16
C LEU A 15 44.50 -14.84 55.84
N ALA A 16 45.38 -13.83 55.82
CA ALA A 16 45.05 -12.45 55.45
C ALA A 16 44.84 -12.28 53.94
N PHE A 17 45.49 -13.10 53.10
CA PHE A 17 45.31 -13.09 51.65
C PHE A 17 43.98 -13.72 51.24
N SER A 18 43.54 -14.78 51.94
CA SER A 18 42.20 -15.34 51.73
C SER A 18 41.07 -14.39 52.14
N THR A 19 41.27 -13.52 53.14
CA THR A 19 40.28 -12.50 53.51
C THR A 19 40.32 -11.28 52.58
N LEU A 20 41.48 -10.94 52.00
CA LEU A 20 41.61 -9.88 51.00
C LEU A 20 40.96 -10.26 49.65
N PHE A 21 41.10 -11.53 49.22
CA PHE A 21 40.43 -12.08 48.03
C PHE A 21 38.93 -12.32 48.23
N ALA A 22 38.43 -12.33 49.47
CA ALA A 22 37.00 -12.39 49.74
C ALA A 22 36.31 -11.03 49.54
N GLN A 23 37.07 -9.93 49.53
CA GLN A 23 36.59 -8.55 49.49
C GLN A 23 36.60 -7.95 48.07
N GLU A 24 36.21 -8.77 47.08
CA GLU A 24 35.70 -8.31 45.78
C GLU A 24 34.42 -9.08 45.40
N ASN A 25 33.73 -9.64 46.41
CA ASN A 25 32.42 -10.26 46.23
C ASN A 25 31.37 -9.22 46.60
N LEU A 26 30.60 -8.77 45.59
CA LEU A 26 29.30 -8.15 45.81
C LEU A 26 28.57 -9.02 46.84
N SER A 27 28.21 -8.46 47.99
CA SER A 27 27.61 -9.28 49.05
C SER A 27 26.33 -9.92 48.52
N GLU A 28 25.98 -11.14 48.95
CA GLU A 28 24.73 -11.80 48.49
C GLU A 28 23.51 -10.88 48.67
N GLU A 29 23.53 -10.04 49.71
CA GLU A 29 22.52 -9.02 49.99
C GLU A 29 22.50 -7.88 48.94
N GLU A 30 23.67 -7.38 48.52
CA GLU A 30 23.80 -6.38 47.47
C GLU A 30 23.39 -6.92 46.09
N ALA A 31 23.67 -8.20 45.81
CA ALA A 31 23.24 -8.88 44.60
C ALA A 31 21.70 -9.03 44.56
N LEU A 32 21.09 -9.45 45.67
CA LEU A 32 19.64 -9.56 45.82
C LEU A 32 18.95 -8.19 45.72
N ALA A 33 19.54 -7.13 46.29
CA ALA A 33 19.02 -5.78 46.19
C ALA A 33 18.97 -5.28 44.73
N LYS A 34 20.02 -5.54 43.94
CA LYS A 34 20.03 -5.20 42.50
C LYS A 34 19.03 -6.03 41.70
N ILE A 35 18.85 -7.31 42.03
CA ILE A 35 17.83 -8.15 41.38
C ILE A 35 16.43 -7.57 41.64
N ALA A 36 16.12 -7.21 42.89
CA ALA A 36 14.84 -6.59 43.24
C ALA A 36 14.63 -5.24 42.54
N GLU A 37 15.67 -4.42 42.42
CA GLU A 37 15.64 -3.17 41.65
C GLU A 37 15.36 -3.42 40.16
N TYR A 38 16.03 -4.42 39.56
CA TYR A 38 15.81 -4.80 38.17
C TYR A 38 14.42 -5.40 37.95
N GLU A 39 13.90 -6.19 38.88
CA GLU A 39 12.54 -6.72 38.83
C GLU A 39 11.50 -5.59 38.89
N GLN A 40 11.69 -4.57 39.73
CA GLN A 40 10.85 -3.37 39.72
C GLN A 40 10.93 -2.61 38.40
N CYS A 41 12.14 -2.41 37.87
CA CYS A 41 12.38 -1.72 36.61
C CYS A 41 11.73 -2.47 35.43
N ILE A 42 11.78 -3.80 35.43
CA ILE A 42 11.08 -4.65 34.47
C ILE A 42 9.56 -4.53 34.65
N ALA A 43 9.06 -4.61 35.88
CA ALA A 43 7.63 -4.49 36.16
C ALA A 43 7.06 -3.13 35.75
N GLU A 44 7.82 -2.05 35.90
CA GLU A 44 7.45 -0.71 35.46
C GLU A 44 7.44 -0.58 33.92
N LYS A 45 8.47 -1.12 33.25
CA LYS A 45 8.65 -0.94 31.81
C LYS A 45 7.85 -1.93 30.95
N THR A 46 7.53 -3.11 31.48
CA THR A 46 6.75 -4.14 30.79
C THR A 46 5.40 -3.62 30.28
N PRO A 47 4.53 -2.99 31.10
CA PRO A 47 3.25 -2.49 30.60
C PRO A 47 3.42 -1.37 29.56
N ILE A 48 4.49 -0.58 29.64
CA ILE A 48 4.79 0.46 28.64
C ILE A 48 5.16 -0.19 27.29
N VAL A 49 6.02 -1.21 27.32
CA VAL A 49 6.41 -1.96 26.11
C VAL A 49 5.21 -2.69 25.51
N GLU A 50 4.35 -3.28 26.33
CA GLU A 50 3.12 -3.92 25.87
C GLU A 50 2.13 -2.91 25.27
N ALA A 51 1.94 -1.75 25.91
CA ALA A 51 1.11 -0.68 25.38
C ALA A 51 1.64 -0.14 24.05
N LEU A 52 2.95 0.12 23.95
CA LEU A 52 3.60 0.56 22.71
C LEU A 52 3.50 -0.50 21.61
N ARG A 53 3.63 -1.79 21.94
CA ARG A 53 3.45 -2.88 20.98
C ARG A 53 2.00 -2.94 20.48
N ALA A 54 1.03 -2.72 21.35
CA ALA A 54 -0.38 -2.66 20.97
C ALA A 54 -0.66 -1.45 20.06
N GLU A 55 -0.08 -0.28 20.36
CA GLU A 55 -0.19 0.91 19.52
C GLU A 55 0.47 0.70 18.14
N VAL A 56 1.67 0.14 18.09
CA VAL A 56 2.35 -0.23 16.83
C VAL A 56 1.51 -1.21 16.03
N ALA A 57 0.89 -2.21 16.66
CA ALA A 57 0.01 -3.14 15.99
C ALA A 57 -1.26 -2.46 15.42
N ALA A 58 -1.85 -1.53 16.16
CA ALA A 58 -3.00 -0.75 15.70
C ALA A 58 -2.64 0.15 14.51
N LEU A 59 -1.51 0.85 14.58
CA LEU A 59 -1.03 1.69 13.49
C LEU A 59 -0.67 0.87 12.25
N GLN A 60 -0.09 -0.32 12.42
CA GLN A 60 0.18 -1.22 11.30
C GLN A 60 -1.11 -1.68 10.61
N ALA A 61 -2.16 -2.00 11.39
CA ALA A 61 -3.46 -2.35 10.84
C ALA A 61 -4.09 -1.18 10.06
N GLU A 62 -3.93 0.06 10.54
CA GLU A 62 -4.40 1.25 9.81
C GLU A 62 -3.63 1.45 8.50
N VAL A 63 -2.30 1.29 8.52
CA VAL A 63 -1.47 1.34 7.30
C VAL A 63 -1.95 0.30 6.28
N ASP A 64 -2.23 -0.93 6.71
CA ASP A 64 -2.71 -1.98 5.82
C ASP A 64 -4.09 -1.64 5.22
N GLN A 65 -5.00 -1.06 6.01
CA GLN A 65 -6.29 -0.56 5.52
C GLN A 65 -6.11 0.57 4.49
N LEU A 66 -5.23 1.54 4.76
CA LEU A 66 -4.96 2.65 3.86
C LEU A 66 -4.31 2.19 2.56
N LEU A 67 -3.43 1.19 2.61
CA LEU A 67 -2.83 0.59 1.42
C LEU A 67 -3.87 -0.13 0.57
N ALA A 68 -4.78 -0.90 1.20
CA ALA A 68 -5.90 -1.52 0.50
C ALA A 68 -6.81 -0.46 -0.16
N ARG A 69 -7.12 0.62 0.56
CA ARG A 69 -7.93 1.73 0.03
C ARG A 69 -7.24 2.44 -1.13
N LYS A 70 -5.95 2.71 -1.01
CA LYS A 70 -5.12 3.32 -2.07
C LYS A 70 -5.11 2.44 -3.32
N SER A 71 -4.95 1.13 -3.16
CA SER A 71 -4.98 0.17 -4.27
C SER A 71 -6.32 0.23 -5.02
N GLU A 72 -7.43 0.23 -4.28
CA GLU A 72 -8.76 0.31 -4.87
C GLU A 72 -9.01 1.66 -5.59
N LEU A 73 -8.60 2.77 -4.99
CA LEU A 73 -8.69 4.08 -5.64
C LEU A 73 -7.83 4.14 -6.91
N ASN A 74 -6.63 3.57 -6.90
CA ASN A 74 -5.79 3.50 -8.08
C ASN A 74 -6.44 2.68 -9.20
N ARG A 75 -7.12 1.58 -8.85
CA ARG A 75 -7.90 0.78 -9.81
C ARG A 75 -9.03 1.61 -10.44
N GLN A 76 -9.78 2.35 -9.63
CA GLN A 76 -10.86 3.22 -10.10
C GLN A 76 -10.34 4.35 -10.99
N ILE A 77 -9.21 4.98 -10.61
CA ILE A 77 -8.56 5.99 -11.43
C ILE A 77 -8.17 5.39 -12.78
N ALA A 78 -7.50 4.24 -12.80
CA ALA A 78 -7.10 3.58 -14.04
C ALA A 78 -8.30 3.26 -14.95
N GLU A 79 -9.44 2.88 -14.38
CA GLU A 79 -10.70 2.65 -15.10
C GLU A 79 -11.28 3.96 -15.68
N LEU A 80 -11.32 5.04 -14.88
CA LEU A 80 -11.86 6.34 -15.29
C LEU A 80 -10.95 7.10 -16.27
N THR A 81 -9.64 6.93 -16.16
CA THR A 81 -8.65 7.61 -17.02
C THR A 81 -8.21 6.75 -18.20
N ARG A 82 -8.80 5.57 -18.40
CA ARG A 82 -8.49 4.75 -19.57
C ARG A 82 -8.80 5.57 -20.83
N ALA A 83 -7.79 5.78 -21.67
CA ALA A 83 -7.99 6.44 -22.94
C ALA A 83 -8.88 5.56 -23.85
N PRO A 84 -9.97 6.09 -24.42
CA PRO A 84 -10.77 5.35 -25.37
C PRO A 84 -9.94 5.04 -26.62
N GLU A 85 -10.00 3.78 -27.06
CA GLU A 85 -9.42 3.35 -28.32
C GLU A 85 -10.36 3.76 -29.46
N TYR A 86 -9.84 4.40 -30.49
CA TYR A 86 -10.63 4.82 -31.65
C TYR A 86 -10.18 4.10 -32.91
N THR A 87 -11.15 3.75 -33.74
CA THR A 87 -10.91 3.35 -35.14
C THR A 87 -11.35 4.49 -36.05
N THR A 88 -10.60 4.74 -37.12
CA THR A 88 -11.00 5.73 -38.13
C THR A 88 -11.98 5.12 -39.12
N TYR A 89 -13.08 5.81 -39.36
CA TYR A 89 -14.07 5.49 -40.37
C TYR A 89 -14.16 6.59 -41.41
N ILE A 90 -14.23 6.23 -42.69
CA ILE A 90 -14.41 7.19 -43.79
C ILE A 90 -15.86 7.12 -44.25
N VAL A 91 -16.58 8.21 -44.09
CA VAL A 91 -18.00 8.33 -44.49
C VAL A 91 -18.16 8.05 -45.98
N LYS A 92 -19.08 7.15 -46.31
CA LYS A 92 -19.43 6.76 -47.68
C LYS A 92 -20.69 7.49 -48.13
N GLU A 93 -20.89 7.55 -49.44
CA GLU A 93 -22.11 8.09 -50.00
C GLU A 93 -23.33 7.27 -49.55
N GLY A 94 -24.38 7.97 -49.09
CA GLY A 94 -25.59 7.35 -48.54
C GLY A 94 -25.49 6.86 -47.09
N ASP A 95 -24.36 7.07 -46.41
CA ASP A 95 -24.29 6.79 -44.98
C ASP A 95 -25.17 7.75 -44.17
N CYS A 96 -25.70 7.26 -43.06
CA CYS A 96 -26.16 8.08 -41.94
C CYS A 96 -25.56 7.52 -40.64
N LEU A 97 -25.52 8.31 -39.58
CA LEU A 97 -24.92 7.91 -38.30
C LEU A 97 -25.50 6.60 -37.75
N TRP A 98 -26.79 6.37 -37.95
CA TRP A 98 -27.46 5.13 -37.55
C TRP A 98 -26.95 3.90 -38.31
N TRP A 99 -26.78 4.00 -39.64
CA TRP A 99 -26.26 2.89 -40.45
C TRP A 99 -24.78 2.62 -40.17
N ILE A 100 -23.99 3.67 -39.94
CA ILE A 100 -22.59 3.55 -39.52
C ILE A 100 -22.55 2.81 -38.18
N ALA A 101 -23.29 3.28 -37.16
CA ALA A 101 -23.33 2.65 -35.86
C ALA A 101 -23.76 1.18 -35.94
N LYS A 102 -24.81 0.90 -36.70
CA LYS A 102 -25.30 -0.46 -36.90
C LYS A 102 -24.23 -1.36 -37.49
N ARG A 103 -23.55 -0.95 -38.56
CA ARG A 103 -22.56 -1.77 -39.28
C ARG A 103 -21.27 -1.97 -38.50
N GLU A 104 -20.73 -0.89 -37.94
CA GLU A 104 -19.40 -0.90 -37.31
C GLU A 104 -19.43 -1.52 -35.90
N TYR A 105 -20.56 -1.44 -35.19
CA TYR A 105 -20.72 -2.02 -33.85
C TYR A 105 -21.51 -3.34 -33.82
N GLN A 106 -22.10 -3.77 -34.96
CA GLN A 106 -22.90 -5.01 -35.06
C GLN A 106 -22.22 -6.28 -34.54
N PRO A 107 -20.92 -6.52 -34.81
CA PRO A 107 -20.26 -7.75 -34.36
C PRO A 107 -20.31 -7.95 -32.85
N ARG A 108 -20.67 -6.91 -32.08
CA ARG A 108 -20.73 -6.90 -30.61
C ARG A 108 -22.15 -6.65 -30.09
N GLY A 109 -23.18 -6.87 -30.90
CA GLY A 109 -24.60 -6.77 -30.55
C GLY A 109 -25.38 -5.70 -31.33
N GLN A 110 -26.70 -5.63 -31.13
CA GLN A 110 -27.54 -4.59 -31.72
C GLN A 110 -27.31 -3.24 -31.01
N ARG A 111 -26.30 -2.50 -31.45
CA ARG A 111 -25.86 -1.23 -30.86
C ARG A 111 -26.24 -0.02 -31.71
N TRP A 112 -27.44 -0.05 -32.28
CA TRP A 112 -27.94 1.03 -33.13
C TRP A 112 -28.00 2.38 -32.40
N TYR A 113 -28.19 2.40 -31.08
CA TYR A 113 -28.23 3.60 -30.25
C TYR A 113 -26.90 4.37 -30.18
N LEU A 114 -25.78 3.76 -30.60
CA LEU A 114 -24.46 4.39 -30.57
C LEU A 114 -24.28 5.49 -31.62
N TRP A 115 -25.25 5.73 -32.49
CA TRP A 115 -25.22 6.87 -33.42
C TRP A 115 -25.05 8.22 -32.68
N LYS A 116 -25.62 8.34 -31.47
CA LYS A 116 -25.46 9.52 -30.60
C LYS A 116 -24.00 9.71 -30.17
N MET A 117 -23.34 8.61 -29.80
CA MET A 117 -21.93 8.62 -29.43
C MET A 117 -21.03 8.98 -30.62
N ILE A 118 -21.29 8.41 -31.81
CA ILE A 118 -20.55 8.78 -33.02
C ILE A 118 -20.68 10.29 -33.28
N TYR A 119 -21.88 10.85 -33.10
CA TYR A 119 -22.08 12.29 -33.22
C TYR A 119 -21.28 13.08 -32.19
N ASP A 120 -21.35 12.71 -30.92
CA ASP A 120 -20.68 13.42 -29.84
C ASP A 120 -19.15 13.39 -29.99
N ASP A 121 -18.57 12.25 -30.36
CA ASP A 121 -17.13 12.08 -30.56
C ASP A 121 -16.59 12.81 -31.81
N ASN A 122 -17.48 13.20 -32.74
CA ASN A 122 -17.14 13.82 -34.03
C ASN A 122 -17.87 15.14 -34.27
N ARG A 123 -18.39 15.77 -33.22
CA ARG A 123 -19.14 17.03 -33.32
C ARG A 123 -18.31 18.17 -33.91
N ASP A 124 -16.99 18.12 -33.71
CA ASP A 124 -15.99 18.99 -34.32
C ASP A 124 -15.92 18.85 -35.85
N VAL A 125 -16.22 17.66 -36.39
CA VAL A 125 -16.23 17.38 -37.84
C VAL A 125 -17.63 17.53 -38.45
N ILE A 126 -18.67 17.09 -37.74
CA ILE A 126 -20.06 17.06 -38.21
C ILE A 126 -20.74 18.43 -38.07
N GLY A 127 -20.39 19.19 -37.03
CA GLY A 127 -21.03 20.46 -36.70
C GLY A 127 -22.35 20.29 -35.95
N ALA A 128 -23.19 21.33 -36.01
CA ALA A 128 -24.41 21.41 -35.19
C ALA A 128 -25.53 20.46 -35.63
N ASN A 129 -25.53 20.01 -36.89
CA ASN A 129 -26.57 19.15 -37.43
C ASN A 129 -26.06 17.69 -37.59
N PRO A 130 -26.52 16.74 -36.75
CA PRO A 130 -26.11 15.34 -36.84
C PRO A 130 -26.53 14.65 -38.15
N ASP A 131 -27.53 15.17 -38.86
CA ASP A 131 -28.02 14.61 -40.12
C ASP A 131 -27.19 15.09 -41.34
N LEU A 132 -26.29 16.06 -41.15
CA LEU A 132 -25.47 16.64 -42.22
C LEU A 132 -24.05 16.04 -42.21
N ILE A 133 -23.96 14.74 -42.47
CA ILE A 133 -22.66 14.09 -42.71
C ILE A 133 -22.35 14.05 -44.21
N LEU A 134 -21.08 14.19 -44.57
CA LEU A 134 -20.62 14.30 -45.95
C LEU A 134 -19.63 13.17 -46.28
N PRO A 135 -19.67 12.62 -47.51
CA PRO A 135 -18.69 11.63 -47.95
C PRO A 135 -17.25 12.11 -47.76
N LYS A 136 -16.35 11.17 -47.44
CA LYS A 136 -14.91 11.39 -47.18
C LYS A 136 -14.56 12.06 -45.85
N GLN A 137 -15.55 12.45 -45.03
CA GLN A 137 -15.27 12.83 -43.64
C GLN A 137 -14.66 11.66 -42.87
N GLN A 138 -13.69 11.95 -42.00
CA GLN A 138 -13.06 10.96 -41.13
C GLN A 138 -13.70 11.04 -39.74
N PHE A 139 -14.34 9.96 -39.33
CA PHE A 139 -14.92 9.83 -38.00
C PHE A 139 -14.07 8.94 -37.11
N ARG A 140 -13.91 9.36 -35.87
CA ARG A 140 -13.39 8.56 -34.76
C ARG A 140 -14.52 7.71 -34.20
N LEU A 141 -14.37 6.39 -34.27
CA LEU A 141 -15.32 5.44 -33.70
C LEU A 141 -14.75 4.84 -32.42
N ASN A 142 -15.31 5.24 -31.27
CA ASN A 142 -14.89 4.76 -29.96
C ASN A 142 -15.14 3.26 -29.81
N GLN A 143 -14.13 2.51 -29.39
CA GLN A 143 -14.14 1.05 -29.23
C GLN A 143 -14.32 0.59 -27.78
N ASP A 144 -14.41 1.54 -26.83
CA ASP A 144 -14.58 1.24 -25.42
C ASP A 144 -16.04 0.86 -25.09
N GLN A 145 -16.24 -0.42 -24.78
CA GLN A 145 -17.55 -0.95 -24.43
C GLN A 145 -18.14 -0.32 -23.18
N ASN A 146 -17.31 0.11 -22.22
CA ASN A 146 -17.80 0.77 -21.01
C ASN A 146 -18.46 2.12 -21.36
N VAL A 147 -17.93 2.81 -22.37
CA VAL A 147 -18.53 4.05 -22.88
C VAL A 147 -19.86 3.76 -23.57
N TRP A 148 -19.93 2.69 -24.37
CA TRP A 148 -21.13 2.31 -25.11
C TRP A 148 -22.34 2.11 -24.21
N GLU A 149 -22.13 1.51 -23.04
CA GLU A 149 -23.20 1.23 -22.08
C GLU A 149 -23.86 2.50 -21.52
N ARG A 150 -23.14 3.63 -21.49
CA ARG A 150 -23.72 4.92 -21.06
C ARG A 150 -24.76 5.46 -22.05
N TYR A 151 -24.67 5.10 -23.32
CA TYR A 151 -25.60 5.54 -24.37
C TYR A 151 -26.80 4.60 -24.56
N ARG A 152 -26.92 3.54 -23.74
CA ARG A 152 -28.02 2.57 -23.80
C ARG A 152 -29.36 3.14 -23.29
N GLN A 153 -29.32 4.22 -22.51
CA GLN A 153 -30.49 4.89 -21.93
C GLN A 153 -31.25 5.74 -22.96
#